data_AF-A0A8E5BEB5-F1
#
_entry.id   AF-A0A8E5BEB5-F1
#
_cell.length_a   1.000
_cell.length_b   1.000
_cell.length_c   1.000
_cell.angle_alpha   90.00
_cell.angle_beta   90.00
_cell.angle_gamma   90.00
#
_symmetry.space_group_name_H-M   'P 1'
#
loop_
_entity.id
_entity.type
_entity.pdbx_description
1 polymer ?
#
loop_
_entity_poly.entity_id
_entity_poly.type
_entity_poly.pdbx_seq_one_letter_code
_entity_poly.pdbx_strand_id
1 'polypeptide(L)'
;DANGIFSVTAKDKGTGKVQHITIENSSTLDKKEVEKMIQDAEDFSQEDTKKKEKIDLKNESNLLCYQVEKQVKEYGIKLSQQKKENLLAVIESVRLILQTETFDKQVLQTKVTELKNLSKTVQEEINSTFNGESNSTEKMDDDDTTIVDAEFNEETT
;
A
#
# COMPACT_ATOMS: atom_id res chain seq x y z
N ASP A 1 -30.70 -23.94 -20.70
CA ASP A 1 -31.80 -24.45 -19.86
C ASP A 1 -31.35 -24.73 -18.44
N ALA A 2 -32.29 -24.63 -17.49
CA ALA A 2 -32.08 -24.93 -16.07
C ALA A 2 -31.79 -26.42 -15.76
N ASN A 3 -31.80 -27.29 -16.78
CA ASN A 3 -31.56 -28.74 -16.67
C ASN A 3 -30.22 -29.22 -17.27
N GLY A 4 -29.28 -28.30 -17.56
CA GLY A 4 -27.95 -28.66 -18.08
C GLY A 4 -27.92 -29.17 -19.53
N ILE A 5 -29.04 -29.09 -20.25
CA ILE A 5 -29.10 -29.40 -21.68
C ILE A 5 -28.58 -28.19 -22.46
N PHE A 6 -27.50 -28.38 -23.21
CA PHE A 6 -26.94 -27.38 -24.11
C PHE A 6 -27.35 -27.72 -25.55
N SER A 7 -28.13 -26.84 -26.17
CA SER A 7 -28.61 -26.99 -27.54
C SER A 7 -27.71 -26.21 -28.49
N VAL A 8 -26.91 -26.93 -29.28
CA VAL A 8 -26.09 -26.32 -30.34
C VAL A 8 -26.89 -26.35 -31.64
N THR A 9 -27.11 -25.17 -32.21
CA THR A 9 -27.79 -25.04 -33.49
C THR A 9 -26.75 -24.69 -34.55
N ALA A 10 -26.45 -25.64 -35.45
CA ALA A 10 -25.58 -25.40 -36.59
C ALA A 10 -26.44 -25.21 -37.84
N LYS A 11 -26.33 -24.03 -38.48
CA LYS A 11 -27.03 -23.68 -39.72
C LYS A 11 -26.03 -23.59 -40.88
N ASP A 12 -26.25 -24.40 -41.91
CA ASP A 12 -25.50 -24.30 -43.17
C ASP A 12 -26.00 -23.08 -43.96
N LYS A 13 -25.08 -22.14 -44.22
CA LYS A 13 -25.39 -20.87 -44.92
C LYS A 13 -25.63 -21.02 -46.42
N GLY A 14 -25.23 -22.13 -47.05
CA GLY A 14 -25.39 -22.37 -48.49
C GLY A 14 -26.68 -23.10 -48.86
N THR A 15 -27.15 -24.02 -48.00
CA THR A 15 -28.35 -24.84 -48.25
C THR A 15 -29.55 -24.44 -47.39
N GLY A 16 -29.37 -23.55 -46.40
CA GLY A 16 -30.41 -23.07 -45.51
C GLY A 16 -30.90 -24.11 -44.48
N LYS A 17 -30.39 -25.34 -44.53
CA LYS A 17 -30.76 -26.42 -43.63
C LYS A 17 -30.16 -26.20 -42.24
N VAL A 18 -30.99 -26.37 -41.22
CA VAL A 18 -30.60 -26.28 -39.80
C VAL A 18 -30.61 -27.69 -39.23
N GLN A 19 -29.50 -28.12 -38.64
CA GLN A 19 -29.45 -29.35 -37.86
C GLN A 19 -29.31 -28.98 -36.38
N HIS A 20 -30.25 -29.49 -35.58
CA HIS A 20 -30.23 -29.35 -34.13
C HIS A 20 -29.52 -30.56 -33.53
N ILE A 21 -28.43 -30.31 -32.80
CA ILE A 21 -27.75 -31.32 -32.00
C ILE A 21 -28.06 -30.99 -30.54
N THR A 22 -28.89 -31.82 -29.92
CA THR A 22 -29.17 -31.76 -28.48
C THR A 22 -28.12 -32.60 -27.77
N ILE A 23 -27.23 -31.95 -27.02
CA ILE A 23 -26.26 -32.66 -26.17
C ILE A 23 -26.97 -32.90 -24.85
N GLU A 24 -27.49 -34.12 -24.67
CA GLU A 24 -28.00 -34.58 -23.38
C GLU A 24 -26.82 -34.83 -22.45
N ASN A 25 -26.90 -34.26 -21.25
CA ASN A 25 -25.81 -34.19 -20.29
C ASN A 25 -25.56 -35.59 -19.67
N SER A 26 -24.91 -36.51 -20.40
CA SER A 26 -24.28 -37.67 -19.78
C SER A 26 -23.16 -37.13 -18.90
N SER A 27 -23.38 -37.06 -17.59
CA SER A 27 -22.39 -36.62 -16.59
C SER A 27 -21.04 -37.25 -16.89
N THR A 28 -20.15 -36.53 -17.57
CA THR A 28 -18.83 -37.04 -17.99
C THR A 28 -17.86 -37.15 -16.83
N LEU A 29 -18.24 -36.60 -15.67
CA LEU A 29 -17.52 -36.69 -14.42
C LEU A 29 -18.31 -37.59 -13.49
N ASP A 30 -17.65 -38.61 -12.96
CA ASP A 30 -18.23 -39.44 -11.91
C ASP A 30 -18.37 -38.61 -10.63
N LYS A 31 -19.29 -38.96 -9.72
CA LYS A 31 -19.52 -38.17 -8.49
C LYS A 31 -18.24 -38.01 -7.66
N LYS A 32 -17.37 -39.01 -7.71
CA LYS A 32 -16.04 -38.99 -7.08
C LYS A 32 -15.09 -37.96 -7.70
N GLU A 33 -15.17 -37.75 -9.01
CA GLU A 33 -14.34 -36.74 -9.68
C GLU A 33 -14.84 -35.34 -9.37
N VAL A 34 -16.16 -35.15 -9.23
CA VAL A 34 -16.76 -33.88 -8.79
C VAL A 34 -16.33 -33.54 -7.37
N GLU A 35 -16.41 -34.49 -6.43
CA GLU A 35 -15.94 -34.27 -5.05
C GLU A 35 -14.45 -33.95 -5.00
N LYS A 36 -13.63 -34.67 -5.78
CA LYS A 36 -12.20 -34.37 -5.88
C LYS A 36 -11.94 -32.98 -6.44
N MET A 37 -12.66 -32.57 -7.48
CA MET A 37 -12.54 -31.22 -8.05
C MET A 37 -12.94 -30.12 -7.07
N ILE A 38 -13.93 -30.37 -6.20
CA ILE A 38 -14.33 -29.42 -5.16
C ILE A 38 -13.21 -29.29 -4.11
N GLN A 39 -12.67 -30.42 -3.63
CA GLN A 39 -11.56 -30.44 -2.67
C GLN A 39 -10.33 -29.73 -3.23
N ASP A 40 -9.93 -30.07 -4.46
CA ASP A 40 -8.80 -29.45 -5.15
C ASP A 40 -9.04 -27.93 -5.29
N ALA A 41 -10.25 -27.51 -5.68
CA ALA A 41 -10.59 -26.09 -5.80
C ALA A 41 -10.54 -25.34 -4.46
N GLU A 42 -10.95 -25.96 -3.35
CA GLU A 42 -10.85 -25.37 -2.01
C GLU A 42 -9.38 -25.20 -1.57
N ASP A 43 -8.54 -26.20 -1.82
CA ASP A 43 -7.12 -26.16 -1.48
C ASP A 43 -6.37 -25.08 -2.29
N PHE A 44 -6.64 -24.99 -3.60
CA PHE A 44 -6.07 -23.93 -4.45
C PHE A 44 -6.60 -22.54 -4.07
N SER A 45 -7.88 -22.42 -3.69
CA SER A 45 -8.45 -21.15 -3.21
C SER A 45 -7.74 -20.62 -1.97
N GLN A 46 -7.35 -21.51 -1.05
CA GLN A 46 -6.57 -21.12 0.13
C GLN A 46 -5.14 -20.70 -0.24
N GLU A 47 -4.49 -21.40 -1.16
CA GLU A 47 -3.15 -21.05 -1.64
C GLU A 47 -3.14 -19.69 -2.36
N ASP A 48 -4.13 -19.46 -3.22
CA ASP A 48 -4.29 -18.19 -3.94
C ASP A 48 -4.59 -17.04 -2.99
N THR A 49 -5.40 -17.28 -1.95
CA THR A 49 -5.64 -16.28 -0.89
C THR A 49 -4.35 -15.91 -0.17
N LYS A 50 -3.53 -16.89 0.21
CA LYS A 50 -2.22 -16.64 0.85
C LYS A 50 -1.26 -15.88 -0.06
N LYS A 51 -1.21 -16.23 -1.35
CA LYS A 51 -0.39 -15.51 -2.34
C LYS A 51 -0.87 -14.07 -2.51
N LYS A 52 -2.19 -13.87 -2.57
CA LYS A 52 -2.80 -12.54 -2.68
C LYS A 52 -2.46 -11.68 -1.47
N GLU A 53 -2.63 -12.18 -0.25
CA GLU A 53 -2.26 -11.45 0.96
C GLU A 53 -0.77 -11.05 0.98
N LYS A 54 0.12 -11.92 0.49
CA LYS A 54 1.55 -11.63 0.40
C LYS A 54 1.83 -10.49 -0.58
N ILE A 55 1.17 -10.49 -1.73
CA ILE A 55 1.29 -9.43 -2.75
C ILE A 55 0.70 -8.11 -2.22
N ASP A 56 -0.48 -8.16 -1.60
CA ASP A 56 -1.13 -7.00 -1.01
C ASP A 56 -0.25 -6.36 0.06
N LEU A 57 0.33 -7.16 0.95
CA LEU A 57 1.28 -6.68 1.96
C LEU A 57 2.53 -6.06 1.32
N LYS A 58 3.07 -6.66 0.25
CA LYS A 58 4.21 -6.11 -0.50
C LYS A 58 3.87 -4.74 -1.11
N ASN A 59 2.68 -4.60 -1.67
CA ASN A 59 2.22 -3.35 -2.26
C ASN A 59 1.99 -2.27 -1.20
N GLU A 60 1.34 -2.61 -0.08
CA GLU A 60 1.14 -1.71 1.05
C GLU A 60 2.49 -1.22 1.61
N SER A 61 3.43 -2.15 1.80
CA SER A 61 4.77 -1.85 2.33
C SER A 61 5.55 -0.92 1.41
N ASN A 62 5.50 -1.16 0.09
CA ASN A 62 6.14 -0.30 -0.91
C ASN A 62 5.52 1.10 -0.93
N LEU A 63 4.19 1.18 -0.90
CA LEU A 63 3.47 2.45 -0.87
C LEU A 63 3.87 3.27 0.38
N LEU A 64 3.92 2.62 1.54
CA LEU A 64 4.33 3.26 2.79
C LEU A 64 5.78 3.74 2.70
N CYS A 65 6.71 2.92 2.22
CA CYS A 65 8.10 3.34 2.04
C CYS A 65 8.21 4.60 1.18
N TYR A 66 7.47 4.65 0.06
CA TYR A 66 7.46 5.81 -0.81
C TYR A 66 6.88 7.06 -0.14
N GLN A 67 5.76 6.92 0.58
CA GLN A 67 5.14 8.03 1.32
C GLN A 67 6.10 8.61 2.37
N VAL A 68 6.74 7.73 3.13
CA VAL A 68 7.67 8.13 4.18
C VAL A 68 8.94 8.74 3.60
N GLU A 69 9.50 8.19 2.52
CA GLU A 69 10.62 8.82 1.80
C GLU A 69 10.28 10.22 1.31
N LYS A 70 9.06 10.41 0.79
CA LYS A 70 8.59 11.71 0.35
C LYS A 70 8.51 12.70 1.52
N GLN A 71 7.92 12.29 2.65
CA GLN A 71 7.89 13.10 3.87
C GLN A 71 9.30 13.47 4.35
N VAL A 72 10.24 12.53 4.33
CA VAL A 72 11.64 12.79 4.71
C VAL A 72 12.32 13.74 3.73
N LYS A 73 11.97 13.73 2.44
CA LYS A 73 12.48 14.73 1.48
C LYS A 73 11.90 16.11 1.70
N GLU A 74 10.60 16.21 1.98
CA GLU A 74 9.89 17.48 2.17
C GLU A 74 10.24 18.15 3.51
N TYR A 75 10.34 17.38 4.58
CA TYR A 75 10.55 17.87 5.94
C TYR A 75 11.94 17.55 6.50
N GLY A 76 12.84 16.97 5.69
CA GLY A 76 14.15 16.50 6.12
C GLY A 76 15.10 17.56 6.64
N ILE A 77 14.84 18.84 6.36
CA ILE A 77 15.59 19.98 6.92
C ILE A 77 15.14 20.26 8.37
N LYS A 78 13.87 19.97 8.71
CA LYS A 78 13.29 20.16 10.05
C LYS A 78 13.53 18.98 10.99
N LEU A 79 14.08 17.88 10.47
CA LEU A 79 14.33 16.65 11.22
C LEU A 79 15.79 16.57 11.68
N SER A 80 16.01 15.99 12.86
CA SER A 80 17.37 15.71 13.30
C SER A 80 18.03 14.67 12.39
N GLN A 81 19.32 14.85 12.13
CA GLN A 81 20.10 13.97 11.24
C GLN A 81 19.98 12.50 11.64
N GLN A 82 20.03 12.21 12.94
CA GLN A 82 19.87 10.85 13.49
C GLN A 82 18.51 10.22 13.16
N LYS A 83 17.41 10.99 13.24
CA LYS A 83 16.07 10.48 12.91
C LYS A 83 15.92 10.22 11.42
N LYS A 84 16.46 11.12 10.60
CA LYS A 84 16.51 10.98 9.14
C LYS A 84 17.26 9.70 8.73
N GLU A 85 18.42 9.47 9.31
CA GLU A 85 19.22 8.27 9.05
C GLU A 85 18.51 7.00 9.50
N ASN A 86 17.90 7.00 10.69
CA ASN A 86 17.11 5.86 11.17
C ASN A 86 15.93 5.55 10.24
N LEU A 87 15.21 6.56 9.77
CA LEU A 87 14.11 6.39 8.83
C LEU A 87 14.57 5.79 7.50
N LEU A 88 15.65 6.32 6.92
CA LEU A 88 16.21 5.80 5.68
C LEU A 88 16.70 4.35 5.84
N ALA A 89 17.36 4.03 6.95
CA ALA A 89 17.83 2.67 7.24
C ALA A 89 16.67 1.65 7.37
N VAL A 90 15.57 2.03 8.02
CA VAL A 90 14.37 1.17 8.12
C VAL A 90 13.70 1.02 6.75
N ILE A 91 13.61 2.08 5.95
CA ILE A 91 13.07 2.03 4.58
C ILE A 91 13.90 1.10 3.70
N GLU A 92 15.22 1.20 3.75
CA GLU A 92 16.12 0.30 3.02
C GLU A 92 15.95 -1.15 3.47
N SER A 93 15.84 -1.38 4.78
CA SER A 93 15.59 -2.72 5.33
C SER A 93 14.29 -3.32 4.80
N VAL A 94 13.21 -2.54 4.79
CA VAL A 94 11.91 -2.98 4.23
C VAL A 94 12.06 -3.27 2.73
N ARG A 95 12.73 -2.40 1.95
CA ARG A 95 12.96 -2.64 0.52
C ARG A 95 13.77 -3.91 0.26
N LEU A 96 14.81 -4.17 1.04
CA LEU A 96 15.63 -5.37 0.90
C LEU A 96 14.78 -6.63 1.12
N ILE A 97 13.94 -6.63 2.15
CA ILE A 97 13.00 -7.73 2.42
C ILE A 97 12.04 -7.91 1.23
N LEU A 98 11.50 -6.82 0.67
CA LEU A 98 10.58 -6.88 -0.48
C LEU A 98 11.22 -7.33 -1.80
N GLN A 99 12.55 -7.20 -1.93
CA GLN A 99 13.32 -7.72 -3.07
C GLN A 99 13.52 -9.24 -3.01
N THR A 100 13.44 -9.84 -1.82
CA THR A 100 13.51 -11.30 -1.71
C THR A 100 12.24 -11.97 -2.23
N GLU A 101 12.37 -13.08 -2.97
CA GLU A 101 11.21 -13.86 -3.45
C GLU A 101 10.47 -14.54 -2.27
N THR A 102 11.23 -14.93 -1.24
CA THR A 102 10.74 -15.55 -0.01
C THR A 102 11.03 -14.65 1.19
N PHE A 103 10.15 -13.67 1.42
CA PHE A 103 10.15 -12.93 2.68
C PHE A 103 9.15 -13.54 3.68
N ASP A 104 9.52 -13.50 4.95
CA ASP A 104 8.63 -13.81 6.06
C ASP A 104 7.63 -12.67 6.26
N LYS A 105 6.34 -13.00 6.24
CA LYS A 105 5.22 -12.06 6.44
C LYS A 105 5.35 -11.34 7.79
N GLN A 106 5.75 -12.04 8.84
CA GLN A 106 5.89 -11.46 10.18
C GLN A 106 7.06 -10.49 10.24
N VAL A 107 8.21 -10.84 9.67
CA VAL A 107 9.39 -9.96 9.65
C VAL A 107 9.09 -8.66 8.89
N LEU A 108 8.42 -8.76 7.74
CA LEU A 108 7.99 -7.59 6.98
C LEU A 108 7.00 -6.73 7.79
N GLN A 109 6.00 -7.36 8.42
CA GLN A 109 5.04 -6.64 9.26
C GLN A 109 5.71 -5.93 10.43
N THR A 110 6.66 -6.55 11.12
CA THR A 110 7.41 -5.92 12.21
C THR A 110 8.14 -4.68 11.72
N LYS A 111 8.84 -4.77 10.59
CA LYS A 111 9.58 -3.63 10.01
C LYS A 111 8.67 -2.53 9.49
N VAL A 112 7.51 -2.89 8.91
CA VAL A 112 6.48 -1.94 8.50
C VAL A 112 5.88 -1.22 9.71
N THR A 113 5.60 -1.92 10.81
CA THR A 113 5.10 -1.31 12.05
C THR A 113 6.13 -0.37 12.66
N GLU A 114 7.41 -0.78 12.68
CA GLU A 114 8.52 0.07 13.11
C GLU A 114 8.59 1.37 12.27
N LEU A 115 8.50 1.24 10.94
CA LEU A 115 8.45 2.38 10.02
C LEU A 115 7.24 3.29 10.28
N LYS A 116 6.04 2.71 10.48
CA LYS A 116 4.81 3.45 10.79
C LYS A 116 4.96 4.25 12.10
N ASN A 117 5.54 3.64 13.14
CA ASN A 117 5.74 4.30 14.43
C ASN A 117 6.74 5.46 14.31
N LEU A 118 7.88 5.25 13.65
CA LEU A 118 8.88 6.30 13.43
C LEU A 118 8.33 7.45 12.60
N SER A 119 7.62 7.14 11.50
CA SER A 119 6.96 8.14 10.66
C SER A 119 5.92 8.94 11.44
N LYS A 120 5.12 8.30 12.32
CA LYS A 120 4.15 8.97 13.16
C LYS A 120 4.80 9.94 14.14
N THR A 121 5.85 9.53 14.86
CA THR A 121 6.59 10.43 15.77
C THR A 121 7.16 11.63 15.03
N VAL A 122 7.71 11.40 13.84
CA VAL A 122 8.21 12.47 12.97
C VAL A 122 7.10 13.42 12.51
N GLN A 123 5.94 12.89 12.14
CA GLN A 123 4.78 13.69 11.74
C GLN A 123 4.24 14.53 12.89
N GLU A 124 4.19 13.98 14.11
CA GLU A 124 3.79 14.69 15.32
C GLU A 124 4.74 15.86 15.59
N GLU A 125 6.06 15.64 15.49
CA GLU A 125 7.05 16.71 15.64
C GLU A 125 6.90 17.81 14.59
N ILE A 126 6.74 17.44 13.31
CA ILE A 126 6.53 18.39 12.22
C ILE A 126 5.25 19.23 12.47
N ASN A 127 4.17 18.59 12.90
CA ASN A 127 2.90 19.27 13.17
C ASN A 127 2.99 20.19 14.41
N SER A 128 3.71 19.77 15.46
CA SER A 128 3.98 20.62 16.62
C SER A 128 4.81 21.85 16.26
N THR A 129 5.77 21.71 15.34
CA THR A 129 6.52 22.84 14.80
C THR A 129 5.63 23.74 13.92
N PHE A 130 4.68 23.19 13.17
CA PHE A 130 3.79 23.95 12.28
C PHE A 130 2.78 24.85 13.02
N ASN A 131 2.36 24.49 14.23
CA ASN A 131 1.53 25.35 15.08
C ASN A 131 2.32 26.41 15.88
N GLY A 132 3.65 26.41 15.77
CA GLY A 132 4.55 27.32 16.49
C GLY A 132 5.34 28.30 15.60
N GLU A 133 5.31 28.16 14.28
CA GLU A 133 6.07 29.01 13.33
C GLU A 133 5.14 29.80 12.39
N SER A 134 4.33 30.69 12.98
CA SER A 134 4.08 32.02 12.39
C SER A 134 4.94 33.03 13.13
N ASN A 135 6.26 32.83 13.17
CA ASN A 135 7.22 33.91 13.32
C ASN A 135 8.63 33.39 13.01
N SER A 136 9.42 34.21 12.31
CA SER A 136 10.87 34.06 12.04
C SER A 136 11.27 33.47 10.67
N THR A 137 10.94 34.20 9.60
CA THR A 137 11.88 34.46 8.49
C THR A 137 11.85 35.98 8.37
N GLU A 138 12.91 36.76 8.55
CA GLU A 138 14.16 36.79 7.79
C GLU A 138 15.26 37.49 8.62
N LYS A 139 16.49 36.96 8.60
CA LYS A 139 17.69 37.77 8.76
C LYS A 139 18.43 37.76 7.42
N MET A 140 18.42 38.89 6.73
CA MET A 140 19.45 39.27 5.77
C MET A 140 20.16 40.49 6.37
N ASP A 141 21.47 40.38 6.57
CA ASP A 141 22.38 41.51 6.70
C ASP A 141 22.31 42.37 5.43
N ASP A 142 22.06 43.69 5.57
CA ASP A 142 23.00 44.77 5.22
C ASP A 142 22.31 46.14 5.29
N ASP A 143 23.00 47.07 5.94
CA ASP A 143 22.98 48.54 5.81
C ASP A 143 21.71 49.39 6.09
N ASP A 144 21.95 50.36 6.97
CA ASP A 144 21.34 51.68 7.16
C ASP A 144 19.86 51.86 7.58
N THR A 145 19.67 52.91 8.39
CA THR A 145 18.45 53.62 8.78
C THR A 145 17.58 53.11 9.94
N THR A 146 17.91 53.67 11.11
CA THR A 146 17.03 54.48 12.01
C THR A 146 15.89 53.85 12.83
N ILE A 147 16.06 53.93 14.17
CA ILE A 147 15.15 54.41 15.23
C ILE A 147 13.77 53.68 15.30
N VAL A 148 13.27 53.12 16.41
CA VAL A 148 13.04 53.75 17.74
C VAL A 148 12.80 52.66 18.81
N ASP A 149 13.42 52.84 19.98
CA ASP A 149 13.04 52.22 21.24
C ASP A 149 11.56 52.50 21.58
N ALA A 150 10.81 51.45 21.88
CA ALA A 150 9.60 51.57 22.70
C ALA A 150 9.70 50.53 23.82
N GLU A 151 10.24 50.99 24.95
CA GLU A 151 10.18 50.32 26.25
C GLU A 151 8.74 49.88 26.53
N PHE A 152 8.52 48.57 26.68
CA PHE A 152 7.34 48.04 27.36
C PHE A 152 7.72 47.83 28.82
N ASN A 153 7.42 48.83 29.65
CA ASN A 153 7.42 48.70 31.10
C ASN A 153 6.08 49.23 31.61
N GLU A 154 5.29 48.36 32.23
CA GLU A 154 4.86 48.50 33.64
C GLU A 154 3.87 47.38 34.01
N GLU A 155 4.31 46.52 34.94
CA GLU A 155 3.45 46.05 36.02
C GLU A 155 2.89 47.28 36.75
N THR A 156 1.61 47.30 37.09
CA THR A 156 1.13 47.32 38.49
C THR A 156 -0.38 47.58 38.62
N THR A 157 -0.98 46.76 39.50
CA THR A 157 -2.21 46.94 40.32
C THR A 157 -3.58 46.93 39.64
#